data_AF-A0A6A3BBC0-F1
#
_entry.id   AF-A0A6A3BBC0-F1
#
_cell.length_a   1.000
_cell.length_b   1.000
_cell.length_c   1.000
_cell.angle_alpha   90.00
_cell.angle_beta   90.00
_cell.angle_gamma   90.00
#
_symmetry.space_group_name_H-M   'P 1'
#
loop_
_entity.id
_entity.type
_entity.pdbx_description
1 polymer ?
#
loop_
_entity_poly.entity_id
_entity_poly.type
_entity_poly.pdbx_seq_one_letter_code
_entity_poly.pdbx_strand_id
1 'polypeptide(L)'
;MRVDKALRLRYGRFFYRFPNGESAADVYDRITGFRETLKADIDIGRFQPPGERSPNMNLIIVSHGLALRVFLMRWYKWTVEQFERLNNMGNGNTIVMQKVTGEVIYSLLMHHSEEELREFGLTDEMLIDQNGKRQQE
;
A
#
# COMPACT_ATOMS: atom_id res chain seq x y z
N MET A 1 -9.52 5.76 -26.77
CA MET A 1 -8.12 5.41 -26.44
C MET A 1 -7.14 6.60 -26.46
N ARG A 2 -7.04 7.42 -27.52
CA ARG A 2 -6.14 8.61 -27.53
C ARG A 2 -6.65 9.77 -26.65
N VAL A 3 -7.97 10.04 -26.66
CA VAL A 3 -8.60 11.09 -25.84
C VAL A 3 -8.47 10.75 -24.34
N ASP A 4 -8.70 9.49 -23.97
CA ASP A 4 -8.62 9.02 -22.59
C ASP A 4 -7.20 9.13 -22.01
N LYS A 5 -6.17 8.86 -22.84
CA LYS A 5 -4.76 9.05 -22.44
C LYS A 5 -4.43 10.53 -22.18
N ALA A 6 -4.91 11.44 -23.02
CA ALA A 6 -4.68 12.88 -22.84
C ALA A 6 -5.39 13.43 -21.60
N LEU A 7 -6.64 13.01 -21.35
CA LEU A 7 -7.37 13.40 -20.15
C LEU A 7 -6.72 12.80 -18.89
N ARG A 8 -6.26 11.55 -18.94
CA ARG A 8 -5.54 10.91 -17.84
C ARG A 8 -4.23 11.61 -17.49
N LEU A 9 -3.50 12.11 -18.49
CA LEU A 9 -2.31 12.92 -18.27
C LEU A 9 -2.65 14.29 -17.64
N ARG A 10 -3.80 14.88 -18.01
CA ARG A 10 -4.24 16.16 -17.48
C ARG A 10 -4.73 16.10 -16.03
N TYR A 11 -5.50 15.08 -15.69
CA TYR A 11 -6.12 14.93 -14.36
C TYR A 11 -5.29 14.09 -13.38
N GLY A 12 -4.22 13.46 -13.86
CA GLY A 12 -3.42 12.54 -13.06
C GLY A 12 -4.03 11.13 -13.00
N ARG A 13 -3.17 10.13 -12.72
CA ARG A 13 -3.56 8.72 -12.65
C ARG A 13 -4.46 8.45 -11.45
N PHE A 14 -4.38 9.27 -10.40
CA PHE A 14 -5.14 9.06 -9.17
C PHE A 14 -6.61 9.48 -9.31
N PHE A 15 -6.87 10.67 -9.82
CA PHE A 15 -8.21 11.25 -9.93
C PHE A 15 -8.93 10.96 -11.23
N TYR A 16 -8.20 10.57 -12.29
CA TYR A 16 -8.85 10.27 -13.56
C TYR A 16 -9.79 9.07 -13.44
N ARG A 17 -11.07 9.31 -13.73
CA ARG A 17 -12.12 8.29 -13.77
C ARG A 17 -12.42 7.92 -15.22
N PHE A 18 -12.37 6.62 -15.53
CA PHE A 18 -12.79 6.14 -16.85
C PHE A 18 -14.31 6.28 -17.03
N PRO A 19 -14.82 6.52 -18.26
CA PRO A 19 -16.25 6.48 -18.53
C PRO A 19 -16.86 5.14 -18.09
N ASN A 20 -17.89 5.17 -17.24
CA ASN A 20 -18.51 4.01 -16.60
C ASN A 20 -17.54 3.13 -15.78
N GLY A 21 -16.35 3.63 -15.48
CA GLY A 21 -15.34 2.96 -14.69
C GLY A 21 -15.08 3.67 -13.37
N GLU A 22 -13.90 3.43 -12.83
CA GLU A 22 -13.47 3.93 -11.53
C GLU A 22 -12.12 4.66 -11.63
N SER A 23 -11.86 5.52 -10.66
CA SER A 23 -10.57 6.16 -10.41
C SER A 23 -9.80 5.44 -9.31
N ALA A 24 -8.52 5.77 -9.12
CA ALA A 24 -7.78 5.25 -7.99
C ALA A 24 -8.29 5.81 -6.65
N ALA A 25 -8.86 7.02 -6.66
CA ALA A 25 -9.52 7.60 -5.49
C ALA A 25 -10.74 6.76 -5.04
N ASP A 26 -11.56 6.29 -5.99
CA ASP A 26 -12.68 5.39 -5.67
C ASP A 26 -12.19 4.07 -5.01
N VAL A 27 -11.04 3.55 -5.48
CA VAL A 27 -10.40 2.37 -4.88
C VAL A 27 -9.85 2.69 -3.49
N TYR A 28 -9.31 3.89 -3.27
CA TYR A 28 -8.75 4.34 -1.99
C TYR A 28 -9.81 4.34 -0.88
N ASP A 29 -11.03 4.79 -1.19
CA ASP A 29 -12.15 4.76 -0.24
C ASP A 29 -12.51 3.33 0.16
N ARG A 30 -12.57 2.40 -0.80
CA ARG A 30 -12.84 0.98 -0.51
C ARG A 30 -11.72 0.31 0.29
N ILE A 31 -10.48 0.63 -0.02
CA ILE A 31 -9.32 0.13 0.72
C ILE A 31 -9.35 0.62 2.17
N THR A 32 -9.86 1.84 2.42
CA THR A 32 -10.05 2.36 3.77
C THR A 32 -11.01 1.50 4.56
N GLY A 33 -12.20 1.19 4.01
CA GLY A 33 -13.16 0.30 4.65
C GLY A 33 -12.62 -1.12 4.84
N PHE A 34 -11.94 -1.68 3.83
CA PHE A 34 -11.30 -3.00 3.92
C PHE A 34 -10.33 -3.08 5.10
N ARG A 35 -9.47 -2.07 5.27
CA ARG A 35 -8.47 -2.02 6.34
C ARG A 35 -9.12 -2.03 7.73
N GLU A 36 -10.21 -1.28 7.90
CA GLU A 36 -10.93 -1.19 9.17
C GLU A 36 -11.60 -2.52 9.53
N THR A 37 -12.32 -3.13 8.57
CA THR A 37 -12.93 -4.44 8.76
C THR A 37 -11.89 -5.51 9.03
N LEU A 38 -10.78 -5.51 8.27
CA LEU A 38 -9.68 -6.44 8.48
C LEU A 38 -9.18 -6.33 9.91
N LYS A 39 -8.80 -5.12 10.38
CA LYS A 39 -8.32 -4.91 11.75
C LYS A 39 -9.32 -5.41 12.80
N ALA A 40 -10.61 -5.11 12.63
CA ALA A 40 -11.66 -5.57 13.53
C ALA A 40 -11.76 -7.10 13.59
N ASP A 41 -11.74 -7.78 12.44
CA ASP A 41 -11.76 -9.24 12.37
C ASP A 41 -10.53 -9.87 13.04
N ILE A 42 -9.35 -9.24 12.92
CA ILE A 42 -8.13 -9.66 13.64
C ILE A 42 -8.33 -9.53 15.15
N ASP A 43 -8.86 -8.40 15.61
CA ASP A 43 -8.99 -8.08 17.04
C ASP A 43 -9.99 -8.98 17.76
N ILE A 44 -11.06 -9.39 17.09
CA ILE A 44 -12.02 -10.36 17.65
C ILE A 44 -11.52 -11.81 17.59
N GLY A 45 -10.34 -12.05 17.00
CA GLY A 45 -9.75 -13.38 16.86
C GLY A 45 -10.43 -14.25 15.81
N ARG A 46 -11.08 -13.65 14.78
CA ARG A 46 -11.84 -14.37 13.75
C ARG A 46 -11.01 -15.44 13.02
N PHE A 47 -9.73 -15.17 12.84
CA PHE A 47 -8.80 -16.00 12.07
C PHE A 47 -7.97 -16.95 12.94
N GLN A 48 -8.31 -17.09 14.23
CA GLN A 48 -7.54 -17.86 15.19
C GLN A 48 -8.35 -19.05 15.74
N PRO A 49 -7.69 -20.15 16.13
CA PRO A 49 -8.37 -21.29 16.74
C PRO A 49 -9.15 -20.88 18.01
N PRO A 50 -10.30 -21.50 18.29
CA PRO A 50 -11.03 -21.26 19.53
C PRO A 50 -10.15 -21.49 20.76
N GLY A 51 -10.11 -20.51 21.66
CA GLY A 51 -9.31 -20.58 22.89
C GLY A 51 -7.88 -20.05 22.76
N GLU A 52 -7.40 -19.79 21.55
CA GLU A 52 -6.10 -19.16 21.31
C GLU A 52 -6.30 -17.73 20.84
N ARG A 53 -5.69 -16.76 21.54
CA ARG A 53 -5.65 -15.35 21.14
C ARG A 53 -4.21 -14.85 21.15
N SER A 54 -3.69 -14.57 19.97
CA SER A 54 -2.41 -13.94 19.71
C SER A 54 -2.64 -12.57 19.05
N PRO A 55 -2.01 -11.49 19.53
CA PRO A 55 -2.00 -10.22 18.82
C PRO A 55 -1.08 -10.25 17.58
N ASN A 56 -0.24 -11.28 17.45
CA ASN A 56 0.72 -11.42 16.37
C ASN A 56 0.10 -12.27 15.25
N MET A 57 -0.09 -11.66 14.09
CA MET A 57 -0.58 -12.32 12.89
C MET A 57 0.14 -11.80 11.66
N ASN A 58 0.50 -12.73 10.77
CA ASN A 58 1.03 -12.43 9.44
C ASN A 58 -0.11 -12.48 8.43
N LEU A 59 -0.14 -11.49 7.53
CA LEU A 59 -1.17 -11.36 6.51
C LEU A 59 -0.53 -11.43 5.13
N ILE A 60 -1.17 -12.16 4.22
CA ILE A 60 -0.82 -12.18 2.81
C ILE A 60 -2.02 -11.61 2.04
N ILE A 61 -1.81 -10.48 1.36
CA ILE A 61 -2.83 -9.84 0.53
C ILE A 61 -2.47 -10.09 -0.94
N VAL A 62 -3.26 -10.90 -1.62
CA VAL A 62 -3.12 -11.16 -3.07
C VAL A 62 -4.12 -10.29 -3.82
N SER A 63 -3.62 -9.38 -4.65
CA SER A 63 -4.47 -8.43 -5.39
C SER A 63 -3.79 -7.92 -6.67
N HIS A 64 -4.34 -6.88 -7.28
CA HIS A 64 -3.86 -6.28 -8.53
C HIS A 64 -2.92 -5.08 -8.27
N GLY A 65 -2.05 -4.78 -9.24
CA GLY A 65 -1.02 -3.75 -9.09
C GLY A 65 -1.53 -2.34 -8.75
N LEU A 66 -2.72 -1.94 -9.22
CA LEU A 66 -3.33 -0.67 -8.81
C LEU A 66 -3.78 -0.72 -7.35
N ALA A 67 -4.51 -1.77 -6.97
CA ALA A 67 -5.06 -1.92 -5.63
C ALA A 67 -3.96 -2.01 -4.57
N LEU A 68 -2.86 -2.74 -4.83
CA LEU A 68 -1.72 -2.84 -3.93
C LEU A 68 -1.00 -1.49 -3.75
N ARG A 69 -0.83 -0.70 -4.82
CA ARG A 69 -0.27 0.65 -4.70
C ARG A 69 -1.17 1.59 -3.90
N VAL A 70 -2.48 1.51 -4.11
CA VAL A 70 -3.45 2.29 -3.33
C VAL A 70 -3.47 1.84 -1.86
N PHE A 71 -3.30 0.54 -1.60
CA PHE A 71 -3.13 0.01 -0.24
C PHE A 71 -1.92 0.60 0.46
N LEU A 72 -0.75 0.59 -0.19
CA LEU A 72 0.48 1.18 0.36
C LEU A 72 0.33 2.69 0.58
N MET A 73 -0.24 3.41 -0.39
CA MET A 73 -0.55 4.84 -0.25
C MET A 73 -1.43 5.10 0.96
N ARG A 74 -2.50 4.32 1.15
CA ARG A 74 -3.40 4.46 2.30
C ARG A 74 -2.68 4.15 3.61
N TRP A 75 -1.83 3.12 3.62
CA TRP A 75 -1.12 2.66 4.80
C TRP A 75 -0.08 3.68 5.28
N TYR A 76 0.78 4.13 4.36
CA TYR A 76 1.87 5.07 4.65
C TYR A 76 1.46 6.53 4.56
N LYS A 77 0.19 6.81 4.24
CA LYS A 77 -0.35 8.17 4.06
C LYS A 77 0.43 8.96 3.02
N TRP A 78 0.86 8.31 1.95
CA TRP A 78 1.59 8.95 0.85
C TRP A 78 0.70 9.96 0.11
N THR A 79 1.33 11.02 -0.39
CA THR A 79 0.64 12.03 -1.19
C THR A 79 0.24 11.48 -2.55
N VAL A 80 -0.65 12.18 -3.24
CA VAL A 80 -1.02 11.83 -4.62
C VAL A 80 0.19 11.87 -5.54
N GLU A 81 1.07 12.87 -5.39
CA GLU A 81 2.29 12.97 -6.19
C GLU A 81 3.22 11.76 -5.99
N GLN A 82 3.43 11.36 -4.73
CA GLN A 82 4.21 10.16 -4.40
C GLN A 82 3.59 8.90 -5.01
N PHE A 83 2.26 8.74 -4.92
CA PHE A 83 1.55 7.62 -5.53
C PHE A 83 1.70 7.56 -7.05
N GLU A 84 1.64 8.71 -7.73
CA GLU A 84 1.69 8.74 -9.20
C GLU A 84 3.02 8.28 -9.79
N ARG A 85 4.10 8.43 -9.01
CA ARG A 85 5.45 7.95 -9.32
C ARG A 85 5.61 6.43 -9.17
N LEU A 86 4.73 5.77 -8.40
CA LEU A 86 4.80 4.33 -8.19
C LEU A 86 4.55 3.54 -9.48
N ASN A 87 5.41 2.56 -9.72
CA ASN A 87 5.32 1.58 -10.79
C ASN A 87 4.50 0.38 -10.36
N ASN A 88 3.84 -0.31 -11.31
CA ASN A 88 3.20 -1.58 -10.98
C ASN A 88 4.30 -2.62 -10.69
N MET A 89 4.10 -3.44 -9.66
CA MET A 89 4.91 -4.63 -9.47
C MET A 89 4.73 -5.62 -10.63
N GLY A 90 5.76 -6.40 -10.92
CA GLY A 90 5.67 -7.55 -11.82
C GLY A 90 4.65 -8.58 -11.32
N ASN A 91 4.09 -9.37 -12.23
CA ASN A 91 3.17 -10.44 -11.85
C ASN A 91 3.89 -11.47 -10.96
N GLY A 92 3.31 -11.77 -9.80
CA GLY A 92 3.90 -12.71 -8.83
C GLY A 92 4.95 -12.10 -7.91
N ASN A 93 5.33 -10.83 -8.11
CA ASN A 93 6.23 -10.14 -7.19
C ASN A 93 5.53 -9.82 -5.88
N THR A 94 6.31 -9.68 -4.82
CA THR A 94 5.83 -9.40 -3.46
C THR A 94 6.45 -8.12 -2.93
N ILE A 95 5.70 -7.43 -2.07
CA ILE A 95 6.21 -6.35 -1.23
C ILE A 95 5.89 -6.70 0.21
N VAL A 96 6.88 -6.54 1.09
CA VAL A 96 6.82 -7.00 2.48
C VAL A 96 6.86 -5.78 3.37
N MET A 97 5.85 -5.67 4.22
CA MET A 97 5.73 -4.64 5.22
C MET A 97 6.05 -5.29 6.57
N GLN A 98 7.19 -4.94 7.15
CA GLN A 98 7.61 -5.49 8.44
C GLN A 98 7.23 -4.53 9.56
N LYS A 99 6.50 -5.02 10.55
CA LYS A 99 6.25 -4.26 11.78
C LYS A 99 7.57 -4.04 12.51
N VAL A 100 7.87 -2.80 12.88
CA VAL A 100 9.03 -2.45 13.70
C VAL A 100 8.74 -2.84 15.15
N THR A 101 9.73 -3.39 15.83
CA THR A 101 9.58 -3.86 17.21
C THR A 101 9.21 -2.71 18.14
N GLY A 102 8.26 -2.94 19.06
CA GLY A 102 7.83 -1.91 20.03
C GLY A 102 6.87 -0.85 19.48
N GLU A 103 6.66 -0.77 18.16
CA GLU A 103 5.82 0.26 17.54
C GLU A 103 4.68 -0.30 16.69
N VAL A 104 3.76 0.58 16.26
CA VAL A 104 2.64 0.26 15.34
C VAL A 104 2.99 0.62 13.88
N ILE A 105 4.24 1.01 13.63
CA ILE A 105 4.74 1.35 12.29
C ILE A 105 5.25 0.12 11.56
N TYR A 106 5.16 0.18 10.23
CA TYR A 106 5.68 -0.84 9.33
C TYR A 106 6.77 -0.19 8.47
N SER A 107 7.81 -0.94 8.13
CA SER A 107 8.88 -0.51 7.23
C SER A 107 9.02 -1.50 6.06
N LEU A 108 9.26 -0.95 4.87
CA LEU A 108 9.60 -1.72 3.67
C LEU A 108 11.09 -2.08 3.63
N LEU A 109 11.96 -1.26 4.21
CA LEU A 109 13.42 -1.41 4.13
C LEU A 109 13.99 -2.58 4.95
N MET A 110 13.14 -3.29 5.68
CA MET A 110 13.53 -4.51 6.40
C MET A 110 13.69 -5.71 5.46
N HIS A 111 13.02 -5.69 4.30
CA HIS A 111 13.00 -6.81 3.35
C HIS A 111 13.26 -6.39 1.90
N HIS A 112 13.40 -5.10 1.63
CA HIS A 112 13.62 -4.54 0.28
C HIS A 112 14.80 -3.58 0.33
N SER A 113 15.66 -3.62 -0.70
CA SER A 113 16.76 -2.66 -0.82
C SER A 113 16.26 -1.27 -1.23
N GLU A 114 17.07 -0.24 -1.03
CA GLU A 114 16.71 1.10 -1.51
C GLU A 114 16.60 1.12 -3.04
N GLU A 115 17.47 0.37 -3.73
CA GLU A 115 17.47 0.24 -5.19
C GLU A 115 16.14 -0.34 -5.69
N GLU A 116 15.68 -1.45 -5.11
CA GLU A 116 14.39 -2.07 -5.46
C GLU A 116 13.21 -1.12 -5.23
N LEU A 117 13.24 -0.39 -4.11
CA LEU A 117 12.18 0.56 -3.79
C LEU A 117 12.21 1.80 -4.70
N ARG A 118 13.39 2.24 -5.14
CA ARG A 118 13.52 3.30 -6.16
C ARG A 118 13.00 2.85 -7.51
N GLU A 119 13.29 1.62 -7.92
CA GLU A 119 12.71 1.02 -9.13
C GLU A 119 11.18 0.90 -9.03
N PHE A 120 10.66 0.57 -7.85
CA PHE A 120 9.23 0.58 -7.56
C PHE A 120 8.63 2.00 -7.58
N GLY A 121 9.44 3.05 -7.48
CA GLY A 121 9.06 4.45 -7.66
C GLY A 121 8.98 5.25 -6.36
N LEU A 122 9.59 4.79 -5.26
CA LEU A 122 9.71 5.59 -4.04
C LEU A 122 10.58 6.83 -4.30
N THR A 123 10.12 7.96 -3.76
CA THR A 123 10.88 9.22 -3.73
C THR A 123 11.90 9.21 -2.59
N ASP A 124 12.87 10.13 -2.65
CA ASP A 124 13.83 10.31 -1.55
C ASP A 124 13.14 10.60 -0.21
N GLU A 125 12.09 11.42 -0.22
CA GLU A 125 11.30 11.71 0.97
C GLU A 125 10.67 10.45 1.57
N MET A 126 10.12 9.57 0.73
CA MET A 126 9.54 8.31 1.17
C MET A 126 10.62 7.38 1.74
N LEU A 127 11.79 7.31 1.10
CA LEU A 127 12.91 6.48 1.58
C LEU A 127 13.47 6.99 2.90
N ILE A 128 13.59 8.31 3.08
CA ILE A 128 13.98 8.94 4.34
C ILE A 128 13.00 8.55 5.45
N ASP A 129 11.69 8.63 5.19
CA ASP A 129 10.65 8.18 6.12
C ASP A 129 10.78 6.67 6.46
N GLN A 130 11.01 5.81 5.45
CA GLN A 130 11.22 4.38 5.69
C GLN A 130 12.50 4.10 6.50
N ASN A 131 13.57 4.83 6.26
CA ASN A 131 14.83 4.71 6.99
C ASN A 131 14.68 5.17 8.45
N GLY A 132 13.96 6.28 8.67
CA GLY A 132 13.63 6.76 10.01
C GLY A 132 12.86 5.71 10.81
N LYS A 133 11.96 4.95 10.17
CA LYS A 133 11.22 3.82 10.78
C LYS A 133 12.11 2.63 11.09
N ARG A 134 13.09 2.32 10.23
CA ARG A 134 14.02 1.20 10.41
C ARG A 134 14.99 1.40 11.58
N GLN A 135 15.44 2.63 11.82
CA GLN A 135 16.45 2.92 12.85
C GLN A 135 15.90 2.95 14.30
N GLN A 136 14.63 2.60 14.50
CA GLN A 136 13.95 2.60 15.81
C GLN A 136 13.88 1.20 16.44
N GLU A 137 14.70 0.26 15.96
CA GLU A 137 14.93 -1.06 16.58
C GLU A 137 15.96 -1.01 17.70
#